data_AF-A0A3S4JCJ5-F1
#
_entry.id   AF-A0A3S4JCJ5-F1
#
_cell.length_a   1.000
_cell.length_b   1.000
_cell.length_c   1.000
_cell.angle_alpha   90.00
_cell.angle_beta   90.00
_cell.angle_gamma   90.00
#
_symmetry.space_group_name_H-M   'P 1'
#
loop_
_entity.id
_entity.type
_entity.pdbx_description
1 polymer ?
#
loop_
_entity_poly.entity_id
_entity_poly.type
_entity_poly.pdbx_seq_one_letter_code
_entity_poly.pdbx_strand_id
1 'polypeptide(L)'
;MKSLRFDFTRTAAGGDRLLDALLGQLVCRKSMELVWFPRQKSTEQGVGALTAATPLEEPAIAEALDGDYRLRSGMKTDNGNVVRFFEAMKGDSVAMVINGEQGTVSRIDVLDSDIPTAAGGKIGTPFSDLYSKAFGHCEPVSSDSHTSVECKAEGSQHISYVFSGEWSGPEGLMPS
;
A
#
# COMPACT_ATOMS: atom_id res chain seq x y z
N MET A 1 -2.23 3.76 15.16
CA MET A 1 -1.29 2.96 14.35
C MET A 1 0.09 3.56 14.49
N LYS A 2 1.21 2.80 14.41
CA LYS A 2 2.53 3.45 14.42
C LYS A 2 2.88 4.00 13.04
N SER A 3 2.60 3.26 11.97
CA SER A 3 2.84 3.69 10.58
C SER A 3 1.88 3.01 9.60
N LEU A 4 1.36 3.76 8.64
CA LEU A 4 0.60 3.28 7.49
C LEU A 4 1.27 3.83 6.23
N ARG A 5 1.86 2.95 5.44
CA ARG A 5 2.64 3.32 4.27
C ARG A 5 1.93 2.85 3.01
N PHE A 6 1.79 3.73 2.03
CA PHE A 6 1.34 3.33 0.69
C PHE A 6 2.53 3.29 -0.24
N ASP A 7 2.73 2.16 -0.87
CA ASP A 7 3.78 1.98 -1.86
C ASP A 7 3.21 2.29 -3.25
N PHE A 8 3.50 3.50 -3.75
CA PHE A 8 3.08 3.95 -5.08
C PHE A 8 3.97 3.39 -6.20
N THR A 9 5.04 2.70 -5.83
CA THR A 9 6.07 2.20 -6.75
C THR A 9 5.66 0.90 -7.41
N ARG A 10 4.95 0.07 -6.65
CA ARG A 10 4.38 -1.17 -7.15
C ARG A 10 3.07 -0.86 -7.85
N THR A 11 3.17 -0.35 -9.07
CA THR A 11 2.07 -0.57 -10.02
C THR A 11 1.89 -2.09 -10.12
N ALA A 12 0.66 -2.59 -10.08
CA ALA A 12 0.36 -4.01 -10.23
C ALA A 12 0.92 -4.54 -11.56
N ALA A 13 2.20 -4.90 -11.56
CA ALA A 13 2.92 -5.44 -12.70
C ALA A 13 2.68 -6.95 -12.70
N GLY A 14 1.58 -7.31 -13.37
CA GLY A 14 1.17 -8.68 -13.64
C GLY A 14 0.02 -8.66 -14.63
N GLY A 15 0.22 -8.06 -15.80
CA GLY A 15 -0.80 -7.96 -16.84
C GLY A 15 -0.24 -7.38 -18.12
N ASP A 16 0.14 -8.28 -19.01
CA ASP A 16 0.56 -8.05 -20.39
C ASP A 16 -0.35 -7.01 -21.07
N ARG A 17 0.20 -5.84 -21.39
CA ARG A 17 -0.50 -4.81 -22.19
C ARG A 17 -0.34 -5.13 -23.67
N LEU A 18 -0.83 -6.28 -24.11
CA LEU A 18 -0.83 -6.62 -25.54
C LEU A 18 -1.78 -7.79 -25.83
N LEU A 19 -3.09 -7.54 -25.83
CA LEU A 19 -4.18 -8.22 -26.58
C LEU A 19 -5.49 -8.15 -25.79
N ASP A 20 -6.23 -7.04 -25.89
CA ASP A 20 -7.68 -7.05 -25.58
C ASP A 20 -8.42 -5.90 -26.29
N ALA A 21 -8.09 -5.69 -27.56
CA ALA A 21 -8.77 -4.70 -28.41
C ALA A 21 -9.81 -5.31 -29.37
N LEU A 22 -10.20 -6.60 -29.26
CA LEU A 22 -10.96 -7.24 -30.34
C LEU A 22 -12.12 -8.19 -30.00
N LEU A 23 -12.74 -8.13 -28.83
CA LEU A 23 -14.04 -8.80 -28.63
C LEU A 23 -15.06 -7.90 -27.94
N GLY A 24 -15.54 -6.92 -28.71
CA GLY A 24 -16.79 -6.23 -28.43
C GLY A 24 -18.00 -7.16 -28.59
N GLN A 25 -18.91 -7.02 -27.62
CA GLN A 25 -20.32 -7.45 -27.64
C GLN A 25 -20.58 -8.96 -27.57
N LEU A 26 -21.14 -9.42 -26.44
CA LEU A 26 -22.55 -9.83 -26.38
C LEU A 26 -22.95 -10.17 -24.93
N VAL A 27 -23.74 -9.27 -24.33
CA VAL A 27 -24.85 -9.52 -23.40
C VAL A 27 -24.63 -10.44 -22.18
N CYS A 28 -24.60 -9.84 -20.99
CA CYS A 28 -25.58 -10.25 -19.97
C CYS A 28 -26.20 -9.02 -19.30
N ARG A 29 -27.51 -8.89 -19.48
CA ARG A 29 -28.37 -7.84 -18.95
C ARG A 29 -28.54 -8.00 -17.45
N LYS A 30 -28.55 -6.86 -16.76
CA LYS A 30 -29.43 -6.56 -15.61
C LYS A 30 -29.17 -7.39 -14.35
N SER A 31 -28.33 -6.87 -13.47
CA SER A 31 -28.50 -7.01 -12.01
C SER A 31 -27.63 -5.98 -11.31
N MET A 32 -28.31 -5.09 -10.57
CA MET A 32 -27.77 -4.19 -9.56
C MET A 32 -26.65 -3.25 -10.03
N GLU A 33 -26.87 -1.96 -9.90
CA GLU A 33 -25.77 -1.03 -9.68
C GLU A 33 -25.02 -1.47 -8.41
N LEU A 34 -24.05 -2.39 -8.58
CA LEU A 34 -22.99 -2.60 -7.62
C LEU A 34 -22.23 -1.28 -7.63
N VAL A 35 -22.66 -0.38 -6.76
CA VAL A 35 -21.82 0.73 -6.35
C VAL A 35 -20.54 0.08 -5.87
N TRP A 36 -19.48 0.24 -6.65
CA TRP A 36 -18.12 -0.13 -6.29
C TRP A 36 -17.74 0.73 -5.09
N PHE A 37 -18.20 0.35 -3.91
CA PHE A 37 -17.66 0.86 -2.66
C PHE A 37 -16.42 0.02 -2.40
N PRO A 38 -15.20 0.62 -2.39
CA PRO A 38 -14.06 -0.10 -1.85
C PRO A 38 -14.43 -0.49 -0.40
N ARG A 39 -14.54 -1.79 -0.12
CA ARG A 39 -14.87 -2.29 1.23
C ARG A 39 -13.82 -1.87 2.25
N GLN A 40 -12.59 -1.72 1.78
CA GLN A 40 -11.44 -1.31 2.58
C GLN A 40 -11.14 0.18 2.34
N LYS A 41 -11.28 0.99 3.39
CA LYS A 41 -10.88 2.40 3.37
C LYS A 41 -9.72 2.59 4.34
N SER A 42 -8.72 3.36 3.93
CA SER A 42 -7.64 3.74 4.83
C SER A 42 -7.94 5.00 5.62
N THR A 43 -7.42 5.03 6.84
CA THR A 43 -7.58 6.09 7.84
C THR A 43 -6.29 6.24 8.64
N GLU A 44 -6.17 7.29 9.46
CA GLU A 44 -5.03 7.47 10.40
C GLU A 44 -4.86 6.27 11.35
N GLN A 45 -5.94 5.54 11.62
CA GLN A 45 -5.98 4.44 12.55
C GLN A 45 -5.61 3.10 11.91
N GLY A 46 -5.65 3.00 10.57
CA GLY A 46 -5.34 1.79 9.82
C GLY A 46 -6.15 1.60 8.54
N VAL A 47 -6.27 0.35 8.10
CA VAL A 47 -6.96 -0.05 6.86
C VAL A 47 -8.19 -0.88 7.22
N GLY A 48 -9.38 -0.35 6.97
CA GLY A 48 -10.63 -0.99 7.39
C GLY A 48 -10.65 -1.22 8.91
N ALA A 49 -10.84 -2.48 9.31
CA ALA A 49 -10.80 -2.88 10.73
C ALA A 49 -9.39 -3.23 11.23
N LEU A 50 -8.38 -3.26 10.35
CA LEU A 50 -7.00 -3.56 10.72
C LEU A 50 -6.36 -2.32 11.34
N THR A 51 -6.15 -2.33 12.66
CA THR A 51 -5.65 -1.20 13.44
C THR A 51 -4.46 -1.60 14.32
N ALA A 52 -3.86 -0.65 15.05
CA ALA A 52 -2.81 -0.97 16.02
C ALA A 52 -3.26 -1.86 17.19
N ALA A 53 -4.57 -1.98 17.44
CA ALA A 53 -5.08 -2.87 18.47
C ALA A 53 -5.20 -4.32 17.98
N THR A 54 -5.12 -4.56 16.66
CA THR A 54 -5.29 -5.89 16.11
C THR A 54 -4.10 -6.78 16.51
N PRO A 55 -4.34 -7.95 17.11
CA PRO A 55 -3.29 -8.94 17.34
C PRO A 55 -2.62 -9.33 16.03
N LEU A 56 -1.31 -9.53 16.06
CA LEU A 56 -0.56 -10.00 14.89
C LEU A 56 -0.70 -11.52 14.73
N GLU A 57 -1.94 -11.96 14.52
CA GLU A 57 -2.34 -13.36 14.38
C GLU A 57 -3.21 -13.53 13.13
N GLU A 58 -3.04 -14.66 12.44
CA GLU A 58 -3.74 -14.91 11.17
C GLU A 58 -5.26 -14.78 11.28
N PRO A 59 -5.95 -15.34 12.30
CA PRO A 59 -7.40 -15.23 12.40
C PRO A 59 -7.87 -13.79 12.60
N ALA A 60 -7.19 -13.03 13.48
CA ALA A 60 -7.53 -11.65 13.77
C ALA A 60 -7.31 -10.73 12.56
N ILE A 61 -6.25 -10.98 11.79
CA ILE A 61 -5.96 -10.26 10.55
C ILE A 61 -6.99 -10.64 9.46
N ALA A 62 -7.31 -11.93 9.31
CA ALA A 62 -8.26 -12.40 8.31
C ALA A 62 -9.67 -11.83 8.55
N GLU A 63 -10.11 -11.79 9.81
CA GLU A 63 -11.38 -11.18 10.23
C GLU A 63 -11.38 -9.67 9.93
N ALA A 64 -10.31 -8.96 10.27
CA ALA A 64 -10.20 -7.53 9.99
C ALA A 64 -10.20 -7.18 8.49
N LEU A 65 -9.75 -8.11 7.65
CA LEU A 65 -9.68 -7.96 6.20
C LEU A 65 -10.91 -8.54 5.46
N ASP A 66 -11.91 -9.04 6.18
CA ASP A 66 -13.15 -9.65 5.65
C ASP A 66 -12.88 -10.85 4.70
N GLY A 67 -11.76 -11.55 4.89
CA GLY A 67 -11.41 -12.76 4.12
C GLY A 67 -11.11 -12.57 2.63
N ASP A 68 -11.09 -11.34 2.12
CA ASP A 68 -10.83 -11.03 0.69
C ASP A 68 -9.37 -11.32 0.26
N TYR A 69 -8.48 -11.64 1.21
CA TYR A 69 -7.05 -11.84 0.99
C TYR A 69 -6.56 -13.18 1.54
N ARG A 70 -5.63 -13.81 0.80
CA ARG A 70 -4.92 -15.00 1.29
C ARG A 70 -3.70 -14.57 2.09
N LEU A 71 -3.61 -14.97 3.35
CA LEU A 71 -2.52 -14.59 4.24
C LEU A 71 -1.33 -15.54 4.13
N ARG A 72 -0.11 -15.00 4.22
CA ARG A 72 1.14 -15.76 4.38
C ARG A 72 1.97 -15.13 5.49
N SER A 73 2.44 -15.92 6.44
CA SER A 73 3.31 -15.40 7.51
C SER A 73 4.79 -15.50 7.14
N GLY A 74 5.58 -14.53 7.61
CA GLY A 74 7.03 -14.53 7.51
C GLY A 74 7.71 -13.97 8.75
N MET A 75 9.03 -14.09 8.81
CA MET A 75 9.88 -13.41 9.79
C MET A 75 10.99 -12.67 9.05
N LYS A 76 11.29 -11.46 9.48
CA LYS A 76 12.41 -10.66 8.97
C LYS A 76 13.16 -10.00 10.12
N THR A 77 14.39 -9.59 9.85
CA THR A 77 15.15 -8.76 10.79
C THR A 77 14.87 -7.29 10.47
N ASP A 78 14.32 -6.56 11.44
CA ASP A 78 14.10 -5.11 11.36
C ASP A 78 14.82 -4.46 12.56
N ASN A 79 15.77 -3.56 12.30
CA ASN A 79 16.62 -2.93 13.31
C ASN A 79 17.29 -3.92 14.30
N GLY A 80 17.76 -5.06 13.78
CA GLY A 80 18.39 -6.11 14.59
C GLY A 80 17.43 -7.01 15.37
N ASN A 81 16.12 -6.75 15.31
CA ASN A 81 15.09 -7.57 15.96
C ASN A 81 14.41 -8.48 14.93
N VAL A 82 14.19 -9.74 15.29
CA VAL A 82 13.37 -10.65 14.48
C VAL A 82 11.90 -10.28 14.70
N VAL A 83 11.27 -9.73 13.66
CA VAL A 83 9.86 -9.36 13.67
C VAL A 83 9.07 -10.29 12.77
N ARG A 84 7.87 -10.66 13.24
CA ARG A 84 6.90 -11.40 12.43
C ARG A 84 6.12 -10.41 11.57
N PHE A 85 5.76 -10.85 10.37
CA PHE A 85 4.88 -10.12 9.49
C PHE A 85 3.93 -11.07 8.73
N PHE A 86 2.87 -10.50 8.17
CA PHE A 86 1.95 -11.19 7.28
C PHE A 86 1.88 -10.47 5.94
N GLU A 87 1.91 -11.22 4.85
CA GLU A 87 1.57 -10.74 3.52
C GLU A 87 0.13 -11.10 3.21
N ALA A 88 -0.67 -10.10 2.89
CA ALA A 88 -2.01 -10.29 2.34
C ALA A 88 -1.89 -10.36 0.82
N MET A 89 -2.22 -11.52 0.26
CA MET A 89 -2.13 -11.81 -1.18
C MET A 89 -3.49 -11.60 -1.83
N LYS A 90 -3.49 -10.93 -2.98
CA LYS A 90 -4.63 -10.83 -3.90
C LYS A 90 -4.25 -11.51 -5.20
N GLY A 91 -4.81 -12.69 -5.43
CA GLY A 91 -4.29 -13.62 -6.44
C GLY A 91 -2.84 -14.01 -6.16
N ASP A 92 -1.96 -13.70 -7.10
CA ASP A 92 -0.52 -14.00 -7.03
C ASP A 92 0.35 -12.81 -6.59
N SER A 93 -0.25 -11.64 -6.38
CA SER A 93 0.44 -10.42 -6.00
C SER A 93 0.28 -10.10 -4.51
N VAL A 94 1.34 -9.56 -3.91
CA VAL A 94 1.29 -9.01 -2.54
C VAL A 94 0.50 -7.70 -2.58
N ALA A 95 -0.64 -7.68 -1.90
CA ALA A 95 -1.53 -6.53 -1.80
C ALA A 95 -1.24 -5.68 -0.56
N MET A 96 -0.88 -6.31 0.56
CA MET A 96 -0.45 -5.60 1.78
C MET A 96 0.61 -6.40 2.53
N VAL A 97 1.48 -5.70 3.25
CA VAL A 97 2.41 -6.28 4.23
C VAL A 97 2.11 -5.72 5.60
N ILE A 98 1.81 -6.59 6.55
CA ILE A 98 1.34 -6.27 7.89
C ILE A 98 2.44 -6.67 8.86
N ASN A 99 3.15 -5.68 9.36
CA ASN A 99 4.23 -5.84 10.32
C ASN A 99 3.66 -5.68 11.73
N GLY A 100 4.18 -6.47 12.66
CA GLY A 100 3.84 -6.28 14.07
C GLY A 100 5.06 -6.16 14.96
N GLU A 101 4.82 -5.56 16.11
CA GLU A 101 5.77 -5.37 17.18
C GLU A 101 5.05 -5.66 18.49
N GLN A 102 5.71 -6.35 19.42
CA GLN A 102 5.11 -6.70 20.73
C GLN A 102 3.76 -7.43 20.60
N GLY A 103 3.57 -8.23 19.54
CA GLY A 103 2.37 -9.06 19.32
C GLY A 103 1.16 -8.34 18.70
N THR A 104 1.27 -7.06 18.35
CA THR A 104 0.19 -6.30 17.69
C THR A 104 0.66 -5.66 16.40
N VAL A 105 -0.28 -5.27 15.54
CA VAL A 105 0.03 -4.57 14.28
C VAL A 105 0.69 -3.23 14.59
N SER A 106 1.87 -3.01 14.02
CA SER A 106 2.64 -1.78 14.20
C SER A 106 2.71 -0.96 12.91
N ARG A 107 2.92 -1.63 11.77
CA ARG A 107 3.02 -1.00 10.45
C ARG A 107 2.28 -1.78 9.39
N ILE A 108 1.53 -1.09 8.54
CA ILE A 108 0.91 -1.66 7.34
C ILE A 108 1.54 -0.99 6.12
N ASP A 109 2.09 -1.78 5.21
CA ASP A 109 2.50 -1.34 3.88
C ASP A 109 1.41 -1.78 2.88
N VAL A 110 0.76 -0.83 2.21
CA VAL A 110 -0.34 -1.06 1.26
C VAL A 110 0.20 -0.96 -0.17
N LEU A 111 -0.05 -1.99 -0.96
CA LEU A 111 0.36 -2.12 -2.35
C LEU A 111 -0.85 -2.32 -3.30
N ASP A 112 -2.04 -2.56 -2.75
CA ASP A 112 -3.29 -2.72 -3.50
C ASP A 112 -3.84 -1.38 -3.97
N SER A 113 -3.87 -1.15 -5.29
CA SER A 113 -4.40 0.07 -5.89
C SER A 113 -5.91 0.25 -5.73
N ASP A 114 -6.62 -0.80 -5.35
CA ASP A 114 -8.05 -0.72 -5.06
C ASP A 114 -8.34 -0.12 -3.68
N ILE A 115 -7.32 0.01 -2.82
CA ILE A 115 -7.45 0.64 -1.50
C ILE A 115 -7.09 2.14 -1.63
N PRO A 116 -8.08 3.05 -1.55
CA PRO A 116 -7.80 4.48 -1.61
C PRO A 116 -7.05 4.94 -0.35
N THR A 117 -6.18 5.94 -0.52
CA THR A 117 -5.55 6.65 0.61
C THR A 117 -6.59 7.50 1.35
N ALA A 118 -6.33 7.81 2.62
CA ALA A 118 -7.20 8.67 3.42
C ALA A 118 -7.39 10.07 2.81
N ALA A 119 -6.39 10.55 2.06
CA ALA A 119 -6.41 11.82 1.34
C ALA A 119 -7.09 11.74 -0.05
N GLY A 120 -7.63 10.58 -0.44
CA GLY A 120 -8.34 10.39 -1.71
C GLY A 120 -7.46 10.07 -2.92
N GLY A 121 -6.13 10.00 -2.74
CA GLY A 121 -5.22 9.46 -3.75
C GLY A 121 -5.35 7.94 -3.89
N LYS A 122 -4.88 7.37 -5.00
CA LYS A 122 -4.79 5.92 -5.20
C LYS A 122 -3.36 5.56 -5.54
N ILE A 123 -2.91 4.36 -5.18
CA ILE A 123 -1.60 3.87 -5.64
C ILE A 123 -1.54 3.99 -7.18
N GLY A 124 -0.49 4.65 -7.66
CA GLY A 124 -0.34 5.06 -9.06
C GLY A 124 -0.67 6.53 -9.35
N THR A 125 -1.19 7.31 -8.40
CA THR A 125 -1.29 8.78 -8.56
C THR A 125 0.13 9.38 -8.66
N PRO A 126 0.40 10.22 -9.68
CA PRO A 126 1.68 10.90 -9.83
C PRO A 126 2.03 11.75 -8.60
N PHE A 127 3.32 11.84 -8.29
CA PHE A 127 3.82 12.69 -7.21
C PHE A 127 3.33 14.14 -7.34
N SER A 128 3.32 14.68 -8.57
CA SER A 128 2.91 16.05 -8.89
C SER A 128 1.46 16.38 -8.52
N ASP A 129 0.60 15.37 -8.42
CA ASP A 129 -0.82 15.54 -8.12
C ASP A 129 -1.07 15.62 -6.61
N LEU A 130 -0.11 15.12 -5.81
CA LEU A 130 -0.19 15.08 -4.34
C LEU A 130 0.72 16.12 -3.68
N TYR A 131 1.86 16.44 -4.30
CA TYR A 131 2.83 17.39 -3.76
C TYR A 131 3.32 18.34 -4.84
N SER A 132 3.37 19.63 -4.49
CA SER A 132 3.99 20.67 -5.32
C SER A 132 5.51 20.74 -5.17
N LYS A 133 6.06 20.12 -4.10
CA LYS A 133 7.49 20.06 -3.79
C LYS A 133 7.79 18.92 -2.83
N ALA A 134 8.94 18.26 -3.00
CA ALA A 134 9.40 17.23 -2.06
C ALA A 134 10.01 17.81 -0.77
N PHE A 135 10.56 19.02 -0.84
CA PHE A 135 11.28 19.63 0.29
C PHE A 135 10.37 19.91 1.48
N GLY A 136 10.73 19.32 2.64
CA GLY A 136 10.01 19.47 3.91
C GLY A 136 8.89 18.44 4.15
N HIS A 137 8.46 17.73 3.11
CA HIS A 137 7.42 16.69 3.21
C HIS A 137 7.99 15.29 3.02
N CYS A 138 9.12 15.18 2.32
CA CYS A 138 9.69 13.91 1.89
C CYS A 138 11.11 13.70 2.42
N GLU A 139 11.45 12.44 2.69
CA GLU A 139 12.77 11.99 3.10
C GLU A 139 13.22 10.84 2.18
N PRO A 140 14.51 10.79 1.77
CA PRO A 140 15.01 9.68 0.97
C PRO A 140 15.02 8.40 1.80
N VAL A 141 14.54 7.31 1.21
CA VAL A 141 14.60 5.96 1.79
C VAL A 141 15.51 5.11 0.93
N SER A 142 16.66 4.72 1.48
CA SER A 142 17.59 3.83 0.81
C SER A 142 17.01 2.42 0.76
N SER A 143 16.79 1.92 -0.45
CA SER A 143 16.60 0.49 -0.71
C SER A 143 17.65 0.06 -1.75
N ASP A 144 18.20 -1.14 -1.58
CA ASP A 144 19.49 -1.61 -2.14
C ASP A 144 19.65 -1.55 -3.67
N SER A 145 18.66 -1.09 -4.43
CA SER A 145 18.73 -0.94 -5.89
C SER A 145 17.96 0.24 -6.49
N HIS A 146 17.19 1.01 -5.71
CA HIS A 146 16.39 2.15 -6.20
C HIS A 146 16.32 3.29 -5.18
N THR A 147 16.48 4.52 -5.65
CA THR A 147 16.17 5.74 -4.90
C THR A 147 14.66 5.84 -4.69
N SER A 148 14.23 5.49 -3.50
CA SER A 148 12.85 5.70 -3.05
C SER A 148 12.78 6.94 -2.18
N VAL A 149 11.63 7.61 -2.19
CA VAL A 149 11.35 8.81 -1.42
C VAL A 149 10.06 8.57 -0.66
N GLU A 150 10.10 8.74 0.66
CA GLU A 150 8.93 8.63 1.53
C GLU A 150 8.43 10.02 1.91
N CYS A 151 7.18 10.31 1.58
CA CYS A 151 6.53 11.59 1.81
C CYS A 151 5.40 11.43 2.82
N LYS A 152 5.39 12.26 3.87
CA LYS A 152 4.29 12.27 4.85
C LYS A 152 3.05 12.92 4.25
N ALA A 153 1.91 12.24 4.40
CA ALA A 153 0.63 12.78 3.97
C ALA A 153 0.33 14.09 4.72
N GLU A 154 -0.19 15.08 4.00
CA GLU A 154 -0.50 16.38 4.59
C GLU A 154 -1.56 16.25 5.70
N GLY A 155 -1.26 16.82 6.88
CA GLY A 155 -2.13 16.72 8.06
C GLY A 155 -2.13 15.37 8.77
N SER A 156 -1.31 14.41 8.32
CA SER A 156 -1.19 13.08 8.91
C SER A 156 0.00 12.95 9.86
N GLN A 157 -0.16 12.14 10.91
CA GLN A 157 0.95 11.73 11.79
C GLN A 157 1.40 10.30 11.54
N HIS A 158 0.58 9.50 10.87
CA HIS A 158 0.81 8.06 10.73
C HIS A 158 0.91 7.60 9.28
N ILE A 159 0.43 8.39 8.31
CA ILE A 159 0.34 8.02 6.91
C ILE A 159 1.52 8.59 6.13
N SER A 160 2.20 7.72 5.39
CA SER A 160 3.26 8.08 4.45
C SER A 160 3.06 7.41 3.10
N TYR A 161 3.59 8.04 2.06
CA TYR A 161 3.55 7.58 0.68
C TYR A 161 4.98 7.36 0.20
N VAL A 162 5.29 6.18 -0.31
CA VAL A 162 6.59 5.87 -0.88
C VAL A 162 6.47 5.91 -2.40
N PHE A 163 7.31 6.74 -3.00
CA PHE A 163 7.50 6.84 -4.44
C PHE A 163 8.91 6.35 -4.78
N SER A 164 9.06 5.69 -5.92
CA SER A 164 10.35 5.33 -6.49
C SER A 164 10.26 5.53 -7.98
N GLY A 165 11.41 5.76 -8.58
CA GLY A 165 11.54 6.00 -10.00
C GLY A 165 13.01 6.13 -10.34
N GLU A 166 13.29 6.27 -11.64
CA GLU A 166 14.63 6.60 -12.10
C GLU A 166 14.97 8.04 -11.67
N TRP A 167 15.87 8.16 -10.70
CA TRP A 167 16.44 9.44 -10.30
C TRP A 167 17.71 9.69 -11.09
N SER A 168 17.70 10.72 -11.94
CA SER A 168 18.88 11.14 -12.72
C SER A 168 19.62 12.33 -12.11
N GLY A 169 19.29 12.73 -10.88
CA GLY A 169 19.97 13.82 -10.18
C GLY A 169 21.14 13.32 -9.32
N PRO A 170 21.94 14.24 -8.75
CA PRO A 170 23.07 13.88 -7.89
C PRO A 170 22.62 13.04 -6.68
N GLU A 171 23.45 12.07 -6.30
CA GLU A 171 23.24 11.31 -5.07
C GLU A 171 23.17 12.26 -3.86
N GLY A 172 22.16 12.07 -3.00
CA GLY A 172 21.93 12.92 -1.83
C GLY A 172 21.10 14.19 -2.07
N LEU A 173 20.59 14.42 -3.30
CA LEU A 173 19.64 15.49 -3.58
C LEU A 173 18.24 14.91 -3.86
N MET A 174 17.21 15.57 -3.32
CA MET A 174 15.81 15.15 -3.53
C MET A 174 15.28 15.58 -4.91
N PRO A 175 14.39 14.80 -5.53
CA PRO A 175 13.65 15.20 -6.73
C PRO A 175 12.85 16.49 -6.53
N SER A 176 13.03 17.44 -7.45
CA SER A 176 12.28 18.70 -7.52
C SER A 176 10.99 18.53 -8.31
#